data_AF-A0A5J6VX57-F1
#
_entry.id   AF-A0A5J6VX57-F1
#
_cell.length_a   1.000
_cell.length_b   1.000
_cell.length_c   1.000
_cell.angle_alpha   90.00
_cell.angle_beta   90.00
_cell.angle_gamma   90.00
#
_symmetry.space_group_name_H-M   'P 1'
#
loop_
_entity.id
_entity.type
_entity.pdbx_description
1 polymer ?
#
loop_
_entity_poly.entity_id
_entity_poly.type
_entity_poly.pdbx_seq_one_letter_code
_entity_poly.pdbx_strand_id
1 'polypeptide(L)' 'MKWLILTVFVALLWYGRQHRRPRAPRIDRLVRCARCNRHLPLQEAVRRADGHYCCPQHAGDDQ' A
#
# COMPACT_ATOMS: atom_id res chain seq x y z
N MET A 1 -19.20 36.63 6.45
CA MET A 1 -18.12 36.37 5.47
C MET A 1 -17.02 35.41 5.94
N LYS A 2 -16.63 35.40 7.22
CA LYS A 2 -15.57 34.53 7.79
C LYS A 2 -15.78 33.02 7.56
N TRP A 3 -17.04 32.57 7.59
CA TRP A 3 -17.41 31.15 7.53
C TRP A 3 -17.30 30.52 6.15
N LEU A 4 -17.41 31.31 5.07
CA LEU A 4 -17.27 30.80 3.70
C LEU A 4 -15.86 30.31 3.40
N ILE A 5 -14.86 30.96 4.00
CA ILE A 5 -13.46 30.57 3.82
C ILE A 5 -13.19 29.26 4.57
N LEU A 6 -13.74 29.12 5.78
CA LEU A 6 -13.62 27.90 6.57
C LEU A 6 -14.26 26.69 5.88
N THR A 7 -15.46 26.85 5.31
CA THR A 7 -16.13 25.73 4.63
C THR A 7 -15.38 25.28 3.37
N VAL A 8 -14.87 26.22 2.58
CA VAL A 8 -14.07 25.91 1.38
C VAL A 8 -12.76 25.21 1.75
N PHE A 9 -12.07 25.69 2.80
CA PHE A 9 -10.81 25.10 3.24
C PHE A 9 -10.99 23.68 3.78
N VAL A 10 -12.04 23.45 4.59
CA VAL A 10 -12.39 22.12 5.10
C VAL A 10 -12.78 21.18 3.96
N ALA A 11 -13.56 21.65 2.98
CA ALA A 11 -13.96 20.84 1.83
C ALA A 11 -12.76 20.39 0.99
N LEU A 12 -11.79 21.28 0.75
CA LEU A 12 -10.53 20.97 0.04
C LEU A 12 -9.70 19.91 0.78
N LEU A 13 -9.55 20.06 2.10
CA LEU A 13 -8.85 19.07 2.93
C LEU A 13 -9.55 17.71 2.92
N TRP A 14 -10.88 17.71 2.97
CA TRP A 14 -11.67 16.48 2.93
C TRP A 14 -11.58 15.79 1.56
N TYR A 15 -11.61 16.54 0.46
CA TYR A 15 -11.45 16.00 -0.89
C TYR A 15 -10.08 15.34 -1.10
N GLY A 16 -9.01 16.00 -0.64
CA GLY A 16 -7.65 15.43 -0.70
C GLY A 16 -7.50 14.17 0.15
N ARG A 17 -8.13 14.14 1.33
CA ARG A 17 -8.11 12.98 2.24
C ARG A 17 -9.00 11.83 1.75
N GLN A 18 -10.11 12.13 1.07
CA GLN A 18 -10.99 11.15 0.43
C GLN A 18 -10.31 10.48 -0.78
N HIS A 19 -9.53 11.22 -1.56
CA HIS A 19 -8.70 10.64 -2.62
C HIS A 19 -7.51 9.84 -2.08
N ARG A 20 -7.07 10.13 -0.84
CA ARG A 20 -6.17 9.28 -0.06
C ARG A 20 -6.91 8.30 0.82
N ARG A 21 -8.10 7.82 0.42
CA ARG A 21 -8.56 6.54 0.94
C ARG A 21 -7.47 5.52 0.58
N PRO A 22 -6.75 4.95 1.56
CA PRO A 22 -5.90 3.81 1.25
C PRO A 22 -6.83 2.82 0.57
N ARG A 23 -6.51 2.42 -0.68
CA ARG A 23 -7.12 1.22 -1.24
C ARG A 23 -6.94 0.20 -0.14
N ALA A 24 -8.03 -0.20 0.51
CA ALA A 24 -7.99 -1.34 1.41
C ALA A 24 -7.31 -2.41 0.56
N PRO A 25 -6.10 -2.87 0.92
CA PRO A 25 -5.44 -3.88 0.11
C PRO A 25 -6.44 -5.02 0.12
N ARG A 26 -7.04 -5.32 -1.02
CA ARG A 26 -7.77 -6.57 -1.20
C ARG A 26 -6.70 -7.64 -0.98
N ILE A 27 -6.59 -8.11 0.26
CA ILE A 27 -5.77 -9.26 0.63
C ILE A 27 -6.53 -10.48 0.10
N ASP A 28 -6.71 -10.57 -1.22
CA ASP A 28 -7.33 -11.71 -1.88
C ASP A 28 -6.34 -12.86 -2.00
N ARG A 29 -5.03 -12.58 -1.88
CA ARG A 29 -3.97 -13.57 -1.99
C ARG A 29 -2.87 -13.27 -0.99
N LEU A 30 -2.67 -14.16 -0.01
CA LEU A 30 -1.46 -14.22 0.78
C LEU A 30 -0.48 -15.16 0.08
N VAL A 31 0.76 -14.72 -0.06
CA VAL A 31 1.86 -15.53 -0.58
C VAL A 31 2.92 -15.72 0.50
N ARG A 32 3.63 -16.84 0.42
CA ARG A 32 4.71 -17.17 1.34
C ARG A 32 6.03 -16.64 0.78
N CYS A 33 6.78 -15.92 1.59
CA CYS A 33 8.12 -15.50 1.24
C CYS A 33 9.06 -16.72 1.14
N ALA A 34 9.79 -16.87 0.04
CA ALA A 34 10.77 -17.95 -0.14
C ALA A 34 11.96 -17.88 0.83
N ARG A 35 12.31 -16.69 1.35
CA ARG A 35 13.49 -16.50 2.22
C ARG A 35 13.18 -16.68 3.70
N CYS A 36 12.12 -16.04 4.20
CA CYS A 36 11.78 -16.04 5.62
C CYS A 36 10.52 -16.83 5.99
N ASN A 37 9.85 -17.45 5.00
CA ASN A 37 8.57 -18.17 5.18
C ASN A 37 7.42 -17.33 5.78
N ARG A 38 7.58 -16.01 5.88
CA ARG A 38 6.51 -15.12 6.33
C ARG A 38 5.39 -15.07 5.29
N HIS A 39 4.15 -15.09 5.74
CA HIS A 39 2.99 -14.82 4.89
C HIS A 39 2.80 -13.32 4.77
N LEU A 40 2.71 -12.84 3.54
CA LEU A 40 2.46 -11.44 3.23
C LEU A 40 1.46 -11.35 2.07
N PRO A 41 0.68 -10.25 1.99
CA PRO A 41 -0.25 -10.07 0.88
C PRO A 41 0.53 -9.94 -0.43
N LEU A 42 -0.03 -10.50 -1.51
CA LEU A 42 0.56 -10.48 -2.86
C LEU A 42 0.89 -9.05 -3.34
N GLN A 43 0.16 -8.04 -2.86
CA GLN A 43 0.40 -6.63 -3.21
C GLN A 43 1.71 -6.07 -2.63
N GLU A 44 2.12 -6.59 -1.48
CA GLU A 44 3.39 -6.23 -0.83
C GLU A 44 4.52 -7.19 -1.21
N ALA A 45 4.17 -8.34 -1.79
CA ALA A 45 5.14 -9.32 -2.23
C ALA A 45 5.80 -8.92 -3.54
N VAL A 46 7.13 -8.94 -3.55
CA VAL A 46 7.93 -8.73 -4.74
C VAL A 46 8.16 -10.08 -5.42
N ARG A 47 7.82 -10.17 -6.70
CA ARG A 47 8.04 -11.36 -7.52
C ARG A 47 9.49 -11.38 -8.02
N ARG A 48 10.23 -12.46 -7.72
CA ARG A 48 11.57 -12.75 -8.25
C ARG A 48 11.50 -13.28 -9.68
N ALA A 49 12.61 -13.17 -10.41
CA ALA A 49 12.77 -13.73 -11.75
C ALA A 49 12.51 -15.25 -11.79
N ASP A 50 12.88 -15.96 -10.72
CA ASP A 50 12.68 -17.41 -10.55
C ASP A 50 11.23 -17.81 -10.23
N GLY A 51 10.28 -16.86 -10.27
CA GLY A 51 8.86 -17.11 -9.99
C GLY A 51 8.51 -17.19 -8.50
N HIS A 52 9.47 -17.06 -7.60
CA HIS A 52 9.23 -17.00 -6.16
C HIS A 52 8.77 -15.61 -5.70
N TYR A 53 8.05 -15.56 -4.58
CA TYR A 53 7.64 -14.31 -3.95
C TYR A 53 8.50 -14.02 -2.72
N CYS A 54 8.91 -12.76 -2.57
CA CYS A 54 9.70 -12.28 -1.44
C CYS A 54 9.04 -11.07 -0.76
N CYS A 55 9.28 -10.89 0.53
CA CYS A 55 8.90 -9.66 1.21
C CYS A 55 9.79 -8.49 0.75
N PRO A 56 9.30 -7.23 0.85
CA PRO A 56 10.02 -6.06 0.32
C PRO A 56 11.38 -5.86 0.99
N GLN A 57 11.53 -6.34 2.22
CA GLN A 57 12.81 -6.38 2.94
C GLN A 57 13.88 -7.26 2.28
N HIS A 58 13.48 -8.29 1.52
CA HIS A 58 14.39 -9.22 0.83
C HIS A 58 14.38 -9.03 -0.69
N ALA A 59 13.67 -8.01 -1.17
CA ALA A 59 13.64 -7.64 -2.57
C ALA A 59 14.91 -6.90 -3.00
N GLY A 60 15.59 -6.22 -2.07
CA GLY A 60 16.81 -5.45 -2.34
C GLY A 60 18.12 -6.18 -2.07
N ASP A 61 18.09 -7.39 -1.52
CA ASP A 61 19.28 -8.20 -1.21
C ASP A 61 19.81 -8.94 -2.46
N ASP A 62 19.65 -8.35 -3.64
CA ASP A 62 20.09 -8.87 -4.95
C ASP A 62 21.22 -8.01 -5.55
N GLN A 63 22.14 -7.59 -4.70
CA GLN A 63 23.37 -6.93 -5.13
C GLN A 63 24.60 -7.66 -4.60
#